data_AF-A0A965RNM1-F1
#
_entry.id   AF-A0A965RNM1-F1
#
_cell.length_a   1.000
_cell.length_b   1.000
_cell.length_c   1.000
_cell.angle_alpha   90.00
_cell.angle_beta   90.00
_cell.angle_gamma   90.00
#
_symmetry.space_group_name_H-M   'P 1'
#
loop_
_entity.id
_entity.type
_entity.pdbx_description
1 polymer ?
#
loop_
_entity_poly.entity_id
_entity_poly.type
_entity_poly.pdbx_seq_one_letter_code
_entity_poly.pdbx_strand_id
1 'polypeptide(L)'
;MDGANGSTTFTDALSLNQSIAWNGNAVVSSAQSKFGGASGYFNSDSDNLILSPNDNLNLLASDWSMEFWYHPTGRHPIASMALSIWRDWPETRVFWIGTLPNGQVIFRLNNDYDGNFDSGGLTVIELNTWSHIAITRQGSTLRAFVNGEKAGEFEYATPLLSITDASLAIGSKGASDNSIMGYIDEVRITKGLARYTENFTPATEAFPNPEPFVCYSNGVNTGTVSANGTGWCEPENAYYVQGLATALPQSGTGINTTEFYENGAVIGSYDGAGTVTFTSSPSASFNYTNNEVGFVFSHGTSLPSGASLTTSNGVTFNGSSGNFGTVTGNATFNGDSYNNGTVNGTPIYNGLTGYTSDWLGEVYFIGGQPTTLDSSGSGVWNGQ
;
A
#
# COMPACT_ATOMS: atom_id res chain seq x y z
N MET A 1 -4.99 -6.93 -17.44
CA MET A 1 -4.98 -8.40 -17.14
C MET A 1 -3.69 -9.00 -17.69
N ASP A 2 -2.57 -8.68 -17.04
CA ASP A 2 -1.23 -8.89 -17.62
C ASP A 2 -0.59 -10.20 -17.17
N GLY A 3 0.26 -10.75 -18.04
CA GLY A 3 0.99 -11.97 -17.74
C GLY A 3 1.59 -12.64 -18.99
N ALA A 4 2.18 -13.81 -18.77
CA ALA A 4 2.73 -14.62 -19.86
C ALA A 4 1.61 -15.15 -20.76
N ASN A 5 1.83 -15.11 -22.07
CA ASN A 5 0.90 -15.65 -23.07
C ASN A 5 0.61 -17.15 -22.80
N GLY A 6 -0.67 -17.50 -22.77
CA GLY A 6 -1.16 -18.85 -22.45
C GLY A 6 -1.30 -19.13 -20.94
N SER A 7 -1.02 -18.17 -20.07
CA SER A 7 -1.23 -18.33 -18.62
C SER A 7 -2.70 -18.50 -18.29
N THR A 8 -3.02 -19.42 -17.37
CA THR A 8 -4.35 -19.54 -16.74
C THR A 8 -4.41 -18.84 -15.38
N THR A 9 -3.31 -18.21 -14.96
CA THR A 9 -3.27 -17.41 -13.74
C THR A 9 -3.72 -15.99 -14.06
N PHE A 10 -4.81 -15.59 -13.43
CA PHE A 10 -5.33 -14.23 -13.43
C PHE A 10 -5.22 -13.68 -12.02
N THR A 11 -4.70 -12.46 -11.89
CA THR A 11 -4.42 -11.84 -10.60
C THR A 11 -5.38 -10.68 -10.38
N ASP A 12 -6.06 -10.67 -9.23
CA ASP A 12 -6.69 -9.45 -8.72
C ASP A 12 -5.56 -8.52 -8.26
N ALA A 13 -5.47 -7.35 -8.89
CA ALA A 13 -4.45 -6.37 -8.55
C ALA A 13 -4.66 -5.76 -7.15
N LEU A 14 -5.88 -5.85 -6.58
CA LEU A 14 -6.17 -5.36 -5.23
C LEU A 14 -5.51 -6.23 -4.16
N SER A 15 -5.15 -5.63 -3.02
CA SER A 15 -4.65 -6.30 -1.81
C SER A 15 -5.61 -7.30 -1.16
N LEU A 16 -6.76 -7.54 -1.80
CA LEU A 16 -7.79 -8.47 -1.38
C LEU A 16 -7.47 -9.92 -1.76
N ASN A 17 -6.50 -10.15 -2.66
CA ASN A 17 -6.06 -11.48 -3.12
C ASN A 17 -7.21 -12.41 -3.44
N GLN A 18 -8.23 -11.89 -4.11
CA GLN A 18 -9.35 -12.73 -4.44
C GLN A 18 -8.87 -13.86 -5.34
N SER A 19 -9.15 -15.11 -4.92
CA SER A 19 -8.87 -16.26 -5.74
C SER A 19 -9.77 -16.20 -6.98
N ILE A 20 -9.15 -16.01 -8.14
CA ILE A 20 -9.83 -16.05 -9.43
C ILE A 20 -9.74 -17.50 -9.93
N ALA A 21 -10.87 -18.21 -9.94
CA ALA A 21 -10.97 -19.48 -10.64
C ALA A 21 -11.15 -19.20 -12.14
N TRP A 22 -10.64 -20.07 -12.99
CA TRP A 22 -10.88 -20.03 -14.43
C TRP A 22 -11.60 -21.30 -14.86
N ASN A 23 -12.51 -21.20 -15.81
CA ASN A 23 -13.12 -22.37 -16.47
C ASN A 23 -12.89 -22.32 -17.99
N GLY A 24 -13.02 -23.49 -18.61
CA GLY A 24 -12.80 -23.66 -20.04
C GLY A 24 -11.33 -23.42 -20.42
N ASN A 25 -11.15 -22.68 -21.51
CA ASN A 25 -9.85 -22.33 -22.11
C ASN A 25 -9.52 -20.84 -21.97
N ALA A 26 -10.13 -20.15 -21.00
CA ALA A 26 -9.80 -18.76 -20.71
C ALA A 26 -8.31 -18.65 -20.34
N VAL A 27 -7.57 -17.81 -21.06
CA VAL A 27 -6.12 -17.62 -20.87
C VAL A 27 -5.73 -16.15 -21.03
N VAL A 28 -4.63 -15.76 -20.41
CA VAL A 28 -3.93 -14.52 -20.74
C VAL A 28 -3.35 -14.65 -22.14
N SER A 29 -3.58 -13.67 -23.01
CA SER A 29 -3.10 -13.65 -24.39
C SER A 29 -2.36 -12.36 -24.71
N SER A 30 -1.20 -12.47 -25.35
CA SER A 30 -0.45 -11.32 -25.86
C SER A 30 -0.81 -10.97 -27.30
N ALA A 31 -1.83 -11.61 -27.89
CA ALA A 31 -2.24 -11.38 -29.28
C ALA A 31 -3.01 -10.07 -29.46
N GLN A 32 -3.78 -9.67 -28.44
CA GLN A 32 -4.49 -8.40 -28.35
C GLN A 32 -4.41 -7.92 -26.90
N SER A 33 -4.22 -6.62 -26.72
CA SER A 33 -4.27 -5.96 -25.42
C SER A 33 -4.69 -4.51 -25.60
N LYS A 34 -5.36 -3.92 -24.61
CA LYS A 34 -5.58 -2.48 -24.63
C LYS A 34 -4.37 -1.76 -24.02
N PHE A 35 -3.90 -2.27 -22.89
CA PHE A 35 -2.68 -1.82 -22.20
C PHE A 35 -1.85 -3.03 -21.76
N GLY A 36 -0.68 -2.80 -21.16
CA GLY A 36 0.11 -3.86 -20.48
C GLY A 36 0.75 -4.95 -21.36
N GLY A 37 0.32 -5.09 -22.62
CA GLY A 37 0.88 -6.04 -23.60
C GLY A 37 0.20 -7.42 -23.59
N ALA A 38 -0.75 -7.67 -22.69
CA ALA A 38 -1.60 -8.85 -22.68
C ALA A 38 -3.03 -8.53 -22.20
N SER A 39 -3.97 -9.44 -22.45
CA SER A 39 -5.35 -9.32 -21.94
C SER A 39 -5.97 -10.69 -21.71
N GLY A 40 -7.12 -10.75 -21.05
CA GLY A 40 -7.88 -11.99 -20.90
C GLY A 40 -8.55 -12.37 -22.21
N TYR A 41 -8.29 -13.57 -22.70
CA TYR A 41 -8.86 -14.12 -23.93
C TYR A 41 -9.88 -15.21 -23.63
N PHE A 42 -11.06 -15.07 -24.24
CA PHE A 42 -12.23 -15.92 -24.07
C PHE A 42 -12.70 -16.34 -25.47
N ASN A 43 -12.62 -17.62 -25.79
CA ASN A 43 -12.83 -18.14 -27.14
C ASN A 43 -13.82 -19.30 -27.25
N SER A 44 -14.35 -19.76 -26.12
CA SER A 44 -15.36 -20.82 -26.08
C SER A 44 -16.56 -20.42 -25.25
N ASP A 45 -17.69 -21.12 -25.45
CA ASP A 45 -18.92 -20.90 -24.69
C ASP A 45 -18.79 -21.23 -23.19
N SER A 46 -17.67 -21.82 -22.77
CA SER A 46 -17.38 -22.17 -21.36
C SER A 46 -16.28 -21.32 -20.72
N ASP A 47 -15.71 -20.38 -21.44
CA ASP A 47 -14.59 -19.59 -20.95
C ASP A 47 -15.08 -18.49 -20.01
N ASN A 48 -14.61 -18.53 -18.77
CA ASN A 48 -14.84 -17.44 -17.81
C ASN A 48 -13.79 -17.42 -16.71
N LEU A 49 -13.80 -16.31 -15.99
CA LEU A 49 -13.17 -16.15 -14.70
C LEU A 49 -14.26 -16.01 -13.64
N ILE A 50 -14.12 -16.71 -12.51
CA ILE A 50 -15.06 -16.66 -11.40
C ILE A 50 -14.33 -16.18 -10.15
N LEU A 51 -14.89 -15.14 -9.54
CA LEU A 51 -14.54 -14.68 -8.21
C LEU A 51 -15.65 -15.13 -7.26
N SER A 52 -15.27 -15.89 -6.23
CA SER A 52 -16.20 -16.38 -5.21
C SER A 52 -16.90 -15.23 -4.46
N PRO A 53 -18.06 -15.50 -3.84
CA PRO A 53 -18.79 -14.48 -3.10
C PRO A 53 -17.92 -13.81 -2.03
N ASN A 54 -17.99 -12.48 -1.96
CA ASN A 54 -17.24 -11.68 -1.01
C ASN A 54 -17.95 -10.36 -0.70
N ASP A 55 -17.76 -9.86 0.52
CA ASP A 55 -18.43 -8.65 1.01
C ASP A 55 -17.94 -7.36 0.32
N ASN A 56 -16.76 -7.39 -0.32
CA ASN A 56 -16.25 -6.26 -1.09
C ASN A 56 -17.09 -6.03 -2.36
N LEU A 57 -17.67 -7.08 -2.91
CA LEU A 57 -18.63 -7.02 -4.00
C LEU A 57 -20.06 -6.73 -3.52
N ASN A 58 -20.33 -6.46 -2.24
CA ASN A 58 -21.66 -6.03 -1.80
C ASN A 58 -21.94 -4.56 -2.17
N LEU A 59 -22.70 -4.34 -3.26
CA LEU A 59 -22.97 -3.02 -3.88
C LEU A 59 -24.37 -2.44 -3.56
N LEU A 60 -25.10 -3.07 -2.63
CA LEU A 60 -26.53 -2.89 -2.36
C LEU A 60 -27.03 -1.44 -2.24
N ALA A 61 -26.33 -0.61 -1.47
CA ALA A 61 -26.78 0.75 -1.11
C ALA A 61 -25.70 1.82 -1.29
N SER A 62 -24.51 1.43 -1.72
CA SER A 62 -23.41 2.36 -1.96
C SER A 62 -23.45 2.88 -3.38
N ASP A 63 -22.88 4.06 -3.59
CA ASP A 63 -22.42 4.48 -4.90
C ASP A 63 -21.37 3.49 -5.40
N TRP A 64 -21.31 3.25 -6.71
CA TRP A 64 -20.31 2.35 -7.28
C TRP A 64 -20.04 2.64 -8.75
N SER A 65 -18.91 2.11 -9.23
CA SER A 65 -18.53 2.12 -10.63
C SER A 65 -18.00 0.76 -11.03
N MET A 66 -18.39 0.29 -12.21
CA MET A 66 -17.79 -0.87 -12.87
C MET A 66 -17.33 -0.45 -14.26
N GLU A 67 -16.13 -0.83 -14.65
CA GLU A 67 -15.61 -0.50 -15.97
C GLU A 67 -14.60 -1.54 -16.47
N PHE A 68 -14.48 -1.62 -17.78
CA PHE A 68 -13.57 -2.54 -18.47
C PHE A 68 -13.41 -2.12 -19.94
N TRP A 69 -12.36 -2.62 -20.57
CA TRP A 69 -12.21 -2.61 -22.02
C TRP A 69 -12.63 -3.95 -22.61
N TYR A 70 -13.39 -3.92 -23.70
CA TYR A 70 -13.87 -5.11 -24.39
C TYR A 70 -13.58 -5.03 -25.89
N HIS A 71 -13.00 -6.09 -26.43
CA HIS A 71 -12.74 -6.29 -27.85
C HIS A 71 -13.42 -7.58 -28.32
N PRO A 72 -14.68 -7.50 -28.79
CA PRO A 72 -15.41 -8.65 -29.28
C PRO A 72 -14.83 -9.15 -30.62
N THR A 73 -14.66 -10.46 -30.75
CA THR A 73 -14.28 -11.14 -32.01
C THR A 73 -15.43 -11.93 -32.63
N GLY A 74 -16.49 -12.15 -31.85
CA GLY A 74 -17.73 -12.77 -32.26
C GLY A 74 -18.90 -12.25 -31.43
N ARG A 75 -20.11 -12.73 -31.72
CA ARG A 75 -21.31 -12.38 -30.97
C ARG A 75 -22.08 -13.62 -30.59
N HIS A 76 -22.56 -13.64 -29.36
CA HIS A 76 -23.43 -14.71 -28.90
C HIS A 76 -24.83 -14.54 -29.53
N PRO A 77 -25.53 -15.64 -29.92
CA PRO A 77 -26.84 -15.55 -30.58
C PRO A 77 -27.95 -14.90 -29.75
N ILE A 78 -27.78 -14.84 -28.42
CA ILE A 78 -28.74 -14.28 -27.46
C ILE A 78 -28.22 -12.97 -26.85
N ALA A 79 -27.13 -13.04 -26.09
CA ALA A 79 -26.39 -11.90 -25.55
C ALA A 79 -25.02 -12.40 -25.08
N SER A 80 -24.00 -11.57 -25.17
CA SER A 80 -22.66 -11.83 -24.63
C SER A 80 -22.53 -11.09 -23.30
N MET A 81 -22.29 -11.80 -22.19
CA MET A 81 -22.17 -11.22 -20.84
C MET A 81 -20.70 -11.05 -20.47
N ALA A 82 -20.18 -9.83 -20.60
CA ALA A 82 -18.79 -9.53 -20.29
C ALA A 82 -18.53 -9.55 -18.79
N LEU A 83 -19.44 -9.00 -17.99
CA LEU A 83 -19.44 -9.13 -16.53
C LEU A 83 -20.83 -9.52 -16.05
N SER A 84 -20.91 -10.44 -15.09
CA SER A 84 -22.16 -10.79 -14.43
C SER A 84 -21.97 -11.10 -12.95
N ILE A 85 -22.97 -10.78 -12.14
CA ILE A 85 -23.07 -11.21 -10.74
C ILE A 85 -24.27 -12.14 -10.63
N TRP A 86 -24.04 -13.34 -10.12
CA TRP A 86 -25.00 -14.44 -10.19
C TRP A 86 -25.08 -15.26 -8.89
N ARG A 87 -26.23 -15.89 -8.63
CA ARG A 87 -26.44 -16.86 -7.55
C ARG A 87 -26.86 -18.21 -8.13
N ASP A 88 -26.35 -19.30 -7.56
CA ASP A 88 -26.55 -20.65 -8.08
C ASP A 88 -27.98 -21.17 -7.92
N TRP A 89 -28.66 -20.93 -6.77
CA TRP A 89 -30.08 -21.31 -6.64
C TRP A 89 -30.83 -20.61 -5.49
N PRO A 90 -32.11 -20.19 -5.68
CA PRO A 90 -32.82 -20.13 -6.96
C PRO A 90 -32.14 -19.13 -7.90
N GLU A 91 -31.87 -19.55 -9.15
CA GLU A 91 -31.10 -18.78 -10.14
C GLU A 91 -31.64 -17.35 -10.26
N THR A 92 -30.93 -16.42 -9.65
CA THR A 92 -31.22 -15.00 -9.75
C THR A 92 -29.97 -14.35 -10.31
N ARG A 93 -30.03 -14.01 -11.60
CA ARG A 93 -29.05 -13.06 -12.18
C ARG A 93 -29.25 -11.78 -11.38
N VAL A 94 -28.24 -11.28 -10.69
CA VAL A 94 -28.42 -10.04 -9.93
C VAL A 94 -28.08 -8.85 -10.82
N PHE A 95 -27.05 -9.01 -11.63
CA PHE A 95 -26.52 -7.97 -12.50
C PHE A 95 -25.78 -8.56 -13.68
N TRP A 96 -25.86 -7.95 -14.86
CA TRP A 96 -24.89 -8.19 -15.92
C TRP A 96 -24.73 -6.99 -16.86
N ILE A 97 -23.54 -6.90 -17.45
CA ILE A 97 -23.18 -5.95 -18.51
C ILE A 97 -22.65 -6.75 -19.70
N GLY A 98 -23.05 -6.37 -20.91
CA GLY A 98 -22.63 -7.08 -22.09
C GLY A 98 -23.17 -6.47 -23.38
N THR A 99 -23.34 -7.31 -24.40
CA THR A 99 -23.88 -6.89 -25.70
C THR A 99 -25.00 -7.80 -26.19
N LEU A 100 -25.98 -7.21 -26.86
CA LEU A 100 -26.98 -7.93 -27.68
C LEU A 100 -26.35 -8.49 -28.97
N PRO A 101 -27.05 -9.34 -29.75
CA PRO A 101 -26.50 -9.93 -30.98
C PRO A 101 -26.16 -8.89 -32.06
N ASN A 102 -26.79 -7.72 -32.00
CA ASN A 102 -26.48 -6.58 -32.85
C ASN A 102 -25.37 -5.67 -32.30
N GLY A 103 -24.76 -6.03 -31.16
CA GLY A 103 -23.61 -5.33 -30.59
C GLY A 103 -23.96 -4.15 -29.71
N GLN A 104 -25.25 -3.85 -29.54
CA GLN A 104 -25.67 -2.84 -28.58
C GLN A 104 -25.23 -3.24 -27.18
N VAL A 105 -24.51 -2.36 -26.52
CA VAL A 105 -24.21 -2.48 -25.09
C VAL A 105 -25.53 -2.44 -24.32
N ILE A 106 -25.63 -3.28 -23.32
CA ILE A 106 -26.80 -3.40 -22.46
C ILE A 106 -26.32 -3.74 -21.06
N PHE A 107 -27.01 -3.21 -20.07
CA PHE A 107 -26.90 -3.70 -18.71
C PHE A 107 -28.28 -3.99 -18.14
N ARG A 108 -28.34 -4.98 -17.25
CA ARG A 108 -29.58 -5.37 -16.58
C ARG A 108 -29.31 -5.63 -15.11
N LEU A 109 -30.26 -5.20 -14.28
CA LEU A 109 -30.31 -5.43 -12.85
C LEU A 109 -31.61 -6.19 -12.57
N ASN A 110 -31.57 -7.20 -11.71
CA ASN A 110 -32.81 -7.84 -11.26
C ASN A 110 -33.02 -7.61 -9.77
N ASN A 111 -34.30 -7.55 -9.39
CA ASN A 111 -34.75 -7.62 -8.00
C ASN A 111 -35.90 -8.64 -7.87
N ASP A 112 -35.94 -9.34 -6.74
CA ASP A 112 -36.99 -10.29 -6.32
C ASP A 112 -38.38 -9.63 -6.19
N TYR A 113 -38.45 -8.31 -6.05
CA TYR A 113 -39.70 -7.58 -5.75
C TYR A 113 -40.40 -6.94 -6.96
N ASP A 114 -39.68 -6.44 -7.97
CA ASP A 114 -40.24 -5.52 -8.99
C ASP A 114 -39.91 -5.88 -10.46
N GLY A 115 -39.29 -7.04 -10.70
CA GLY A 115 -38.89 -7.47 -12.04
C GLY A 115 -37.53 -6.93 -12.49
N ASN A 116 -37.18 -7.20 -13.75
CA ASN A 116 -35.87 -6.90 -14.32
C ASN A 116 -35.83 -5.44 -14.80
N PHE A 117 -34.85 -4.66 -14.34
CA PHE A 117 -34.50 -3.39 -14.96
C PHE A 117 -33.58 -3.64 -16.15
N ASP A 118 -33.98 -3.16 -17.31
CA ASP A 118 -33.22 -3.26 -18.56
C ASP A 118 -32.94 -1.84 -19.07
N SER A 119 -31.68 -1.53 -19.35
CA SER A 119 -31.31 -0.22 -19.89
C SER A 119 -31.90 0.05 -21.28
N GLY A 120 -32.41 -1.00 -21.94
CA GLY A 120 -32.55 -1.03 -23.39
C GLY A 120 -31.19 -1.14 -24.06
N GLY A 121 -31.18 -1.49 -25.35
CA GLY A 121 -29.95 -1.44 -26.15
C GLY A 121 -29.44 -0.01 -26.24
N LEU A 122 -28.19 0.20 -25.83
CA LEU A 122 -27.51 1.49 -25.84
C LEU A 122 -26.73 1.65 -27.17
N THR A 123 -25.47 2.07 -27.08
CA THR A 123 -24.55 2.23 -28.21
C THR A 123 -24.10 0.87 -28.77
N VAL A 124 -24.03 0.75 -30.10
CA VAL A 124 -23.44 -0.41 -30.77
C VAL A 124 -21.92 -0.33 -30.70
N ILE A 125 -21.27 -1.42 -30.28
CA ILE A 125 -19.82 -1.59 -30.40
C ILE A 125 -19.48 -2.54 -31.55
N GLU A 126 -18.45 -2.19 -32.31
CA GLU A 126 -18.02 -2.94 -33.48
C GLU A 126 -17.18 -4.17 -33.11
N LEU A 127 -17.22 -5.18 -33.96
CA LEU A 127 -16.29 -6.30 -33.86
C LEU A 127 -14.86 -5.82 -34.09
N ASN A 128 -13.91 -6.53 -33.48
CA ASN A 128 -12.49 -6.32 -33.60
C ASN A 128 -12.02 -4.90 -33.26
N THR A 129 -12.72 -4.25 -32.32
CA THR A 129 -12.43 -2.90 -31.86
C THR A 129 -12.52 -2.83 -30.35
N TRP A 130 -11.49 -2.29 -29.71
CA TRP A 130 -11.52 -2.01 -28.27
C TRP A 130 -12.52 -0.91 -27.95
N SER A 131 -13.53 -1.23 -27.14
CA SER A 131 -14.48 -0.27 -26.60
C SER A 131 -14.41 -0.25 -25.08
N HIS A 132 -14.39 0.96 -24.49
CA HIS A 132 -14.49 1.12 -23.03
C HIS A 132 -15.96 1.14 -22.64
N ILE A 133 -16.32 0.35 -21.62
CA ILE A 133 -17.68 0.31 -21.09
C ILE A 133 -17.59 0.61 -19.60
N ALA A 134 -18.38 1.58 -19.13
CA ALA A 134 -18.48 1.91 -17.71
C ALA A 134 -19.94 2.08 -17.28
N ILE A 135 -20.29 1.53 -16.12
CA ILE A 135 -21.59 1.73 -15.46
C ILE A 135 -21.34 2.35 -14.09
N THR A 136 -22.07 3.41 -13.76
CA THR A 136 -21.99 4.06 -12.44
C THR A 136 -23.36 4.13 -11.79
N ARG A 137 -23.37 4.04 -10.46
CA ARG A 137 -24.53 4.31 -9.62
C ARG A 137 -24.19 5.40 -8.62
N GLN A 138 -25.01 6.45 -8.58
CA GLN A 138 -24.98 7.50 -7.58
C GLN A 138 -26.37 7.63 -6.95
N GLY A 139 -26.54 7.20 -5.70
CA GLY A 139 -27.85 7.07 -5.07
C GLY A 139 -28.77 6.15 -5.89
N SER A 140 -29.83 6.72 -6.46
CA SER A 140 -30.78 6.04 -7.34
C SER A 140 -30.48 6.21 -8.83
N THR A 141 -29.54 7.05 -9.22
CA THR A 141 -29.25 7.30 -10.64
C THR A 141 -28.18 6.34 -11.15
N LEU A 142 -28.52 5.58 -12.19
CA LEU A 142 -27.61 4.72 -12.95
C LEU A 142 -27.22 5.40 -14.26
N ARG A 143 -25.96 5.25 -14.65
CA ARG A 143 -25.45 5.77 -15.92
C ARG A 143 -24.62 4.71 -16.61
N ALA A 144 -24.74 4.68 -17.93
CA ALA A 144 -23.90 3.86 -18.79
C ALA A 144 -23.11 4.75 -19.73
N PHE A 145 -21.84 4.40 -19.91
CA PHE A 145 -20.90 5.10 -20.77
C PHE A 145 -20.24 4.13 -21.72
N VAL A 146 -20.12 4.52 -22.99
CA VAL A 146 -19.39 3.77 -24.02
C VAL A 146 -18.37 4.71 -24.65
N ASN A 147 -17.10 4.32 -24.60
CA ASN A 147 -15.97 5.14 -25.05
C ASN A 147 -15.93 6.54 -24.41
N GLY A 148 -16.41 6.66 -23.17
CA GLY A 148 -16.44 7.90 -22.41
C GLY A 148 -17.67 8.80 -22.66
N GLU A 149 -18.51 8.47 -23.63
CA GLU A 149 -19.77 9.18 -23.89
C GLU A 149 -20.92 8.55 -23.08
N LYS A 150 -21.74 9.38 -22.43
CA LYS A 150 -22.92 8.93 -21.67
C LYS A 150 -23.97 8.40 -22.65
N ALA A 151 -24.10 7.07 -22.68
CA ALA A 151 -25.00 6.34 -23.56
C ALA A 151 -26.42 6.20 -22.97
N GLY A 152 -26.55 6.33 -21.65
CA GLY A 152 -27.85 6.30 -20.98
C GLY A 152 -27.77 6.78 -19.53
N GLU A 153 -28.88 7.31 -19.04
CA GLU A 153 -29.08 7.73 -17.64
C GLU A 153 -30.48 7.31 -17.21
N PHE A 154 -30.57 6.63 -16.07
CA PHE A 154 -31.78 5.93 -15.65
C PHE A 154 -31.99 6.11 -14.15
N GLU A 155 -33.24 6.24 -13.76
CA GLU A 155 -33.61 6.25 -12.35
C GLU A 155 -33.96 4.82 -11.90
N TYR A 156 -33.28 4.37 -10.85
CA TYR A 156 -33.47 3.07 -10.22
C TYR A 156 -33.32 3.20 -8.70
N ALA A 157 -34.41 3.60 -8.06
CA ALA A 157 -34.47 3.79 -6.61
C ALA A 157 -34.60 2.47 -5.82
N THR A 158 -34.86 1.36 -6.49
CA THR A 158 -35.00 0.06 -5.85
C THR A 158 -33.63 -0.45 -5.38
N PRO A 159 -33.50 -0.94 -4.14
CA PRO A 159 -32.27 -1.60 -3.70
C PRO A 159 -31.91 -2.77 -4.62
N LEU A 160 -30.62 -3.01 -4.84
CA LEU A 160 -30.17 -4.22 -5.53
C LEU A 160 -30.47 -5.47 -4.68
N LEU A 161 -30.40 -6.65 -5.27
CA LEU A 161 -30.40 -7.90 -4.50
C LEU A 161 -29.12 -8.01 -3.69
N SER A 162 -29.22 -8.63 -2.50
CA SER A 162 -28.02 -8.96 -1.75
C SER A 162 -27.16 -9.91 -2.56
N ILE A 163 -25.89 -9.57 -2.70
CA ILE A 163 -24.89 -10.31 -3.48
C ILE A 163 -23.78 -10.88 -2.60
N THR A 164 -24.02 -10.94 -1.29
CA THR A 164 -23.10 -11.52 -0.31
C THR A 164 -22.83 -13.01 -0.55
N ASP A 165 -23.76 -13.71 -1.21
CA ASP A 165 -23.65 -15.10 -1.63
C ASP A 165 -23.60 -15.26 -3.17
N ALA A 166 -23.40 -14.15 -3.90
CA ALA A 166 -23.33 -14.15 -5.36
C ALA A 166 -21.87 -14.09 -5.83
N SER A 167 -21.54 -14.88 -6.85
CA SER A 167 -20.20 -14.82 -7.47
C SER A 167 -20.17 -13.78 -8.58
N LEU A 168 -19.00 -13.19 -8.82
CA LEU A 168 -18.74 -12.40 -10.03
C LEU A 168 -18.14 -13.31 -11.09
N ALA A 169 -18.71 -13.29 -12.29
CA ALA A 169 -18.15 -13.91 -13.46
C ALA A 169 -17.71 -12.85 -14.47
N ILE A 170 -16.53 -13.05 -15.03
CA ILE A 170 -16.01 -12.28 -16.16
C ILE A 170 -16.02 -13.21 -17.36
N GLY A 171 -16.68 -12.78 -18.43
CA GLY A 171 -16.74 -13.49 -19.71
C GLY A 171 -17.95 -14.41 -19.90
N SER A 172 -18.84 -14.57 -18.90
CA SER A 172 -20.10 -15.33 -19.09
C SER A 172 -21.18 -14.96 -18.09
N LYS A 173 -22.40 -15.51 -18.29
CA LYS A 173 -23.41 -15.73 -17.25
C LYS A 173 -22.89 -16.84 -16.33
N GLY A 174 -22.05 -16.44 -15.38
CA GLY A 174 -21.52 -17.35 -14.39
C GLY A 174 -20.50 -18.38 -14.85
N ALA A 175 -20.90 -19.65 -14.97
CA ALA A 175 -20.00 -20.78 -15.20
C ALA A 175 -19.96 -21.28 -16.66
N SER A 176 -20.98 -21.08 -17.50
CA SER A 176 -20.93 -21.57 -18.89
C SER A 176 -22.07 -21.13 -19.83
N ASP A 177 -22.69 -19.96 -19.65
CA ASP A 177 -23.82 -19.54 -20.52
C ASP A 177 -23.65 -18.07 -20.95
N ASN A 178 -24.20 -17.69 -22.11
CA ASN A 178 -24.10 -16.34 -22.66
C ASN A 178 -22.66 -15.78 -22.71
N SER A 179 -21.68 -16.65 -22.98
CA SER A 179 -20.27 -16.29 -22.91
C SER A 179 -19.86 -15.33 -24.01
N ILE A 180 -18.81 -14.56 -23.74
CA ILE A 180 -18.23 -13.66 -24.73
C ILE A 180 -17.30 -14.42 -25.67
N MET A 181 -17.02 -13.82 -26.83
CA MET A 181 -15.95 -14.24 -27.71
C MET A 181 -15.06 -13.04 -27.97
N GLY A 182 -13.83 -13.03 -27.46
CA GLY A 182 -12.90 -11.92 -27.63
C GLY A 182 -12.02 -11.68 -26.41
N TYR A 183 -11.65 -10.42 -26.22
CA TYR A 183 -10.67 -10.01 -25.23
C TYR A 183 -11.28 -9.02 -24.24
N ILE A 184 -10.96 -9.18 -22.96
CA ILE A 184 -11.26 -8.20 -21.92
C ILE A 184 -9.94 -7.74 -21.31
N ASP A 185 -9.85 -6.43 -21.07
CA ASP A 185 -8.73 -5.82 -20.37
C ASP A 185 -9.22 -4.81 -19.34
N GLU A 186 -8.39 -4.52 -18.34
CA GLU A 186 -8.64 -3.51 -17.30
C GLU A 186 -10.02 -3.58 -16.63
N VAL A 187 -10.38 -4.74 -16.09
CA VAL A 187 -11.60 -4.85 -15.29
C VAL A 187 -11.40 -4.15 -13.94
N ARG A 188 -12.25 -3.17 -13.65
CA ARG A 188 -12.25 -2.45 -12.37
C ARG A 188 -13.66 -2.31 -11.81
N ILE A 189 -13.82 -2.72 -10.55
CA ILE A 189 -15.03 -2.49 -9.75
C ILE A 189 -14.63 -1.59 -8.58
N THR A 190 -15.39 -0.52 -8.34
CA THR A 190 -15.14 0.44 -7.28
C THR A 190 -16.42 0.61 -6.46
N LYS A 191 -16.35 0.30 -5.16
CA LYS A 191 -17.42 0.49 -4.19
C LYS A 191 -17.24 1.82 -3.47
N GLY A 192 -18.34 2.52 -3.21
CA GLY A 192 -18.38 3.82 -2.54
C GLY A 192 -18.13 5.04 -3.44
N LEU A 193 -18.01 4.87 -4.75
CA LEU A 193 -17.72 5.97 -5.68
C LEU A 193 -18.41 5.79 -7.04
N ALA A 194 -19.23 6.76 -7.41
CA ALA A 194 -19.69 6.99 -8.78
C ALA A 194 -18.65 7.85 -9.52
N ARG A 195 -17.68 7.21 -10.18
CA ARG A 195 -16.52 7.87 -10.79
C ARG A 195 -16.91 8.80 -11.93
N TYR A 196 -17.97 8.47 -12.66
CA TYR A 196 -18.43 9.18 -13.84
C TYR A 196 -19.89 9.55 -13.70
N THR A 197 -20.20 10.85 -13.81
CA THR A 197 -21.57 11.39 -13.82
C THR A 197 -21.90 12.09 -15.14
N GLU A 198 -20.88 12.48 -15.90
CA GLU A 198 -20.95 13.10 -17.22
C GLU A 198 -19.93 12.47 -18.16
N ASN A 199 -19.92 12.88 -19.42
CA ASN A 199 -18.93 12.44 -20.41
C ASN A 199 -17.51 12.62 -19.86
N PHE A 200 -16.63 11.67 -20.17
CA PHE A 200 -15.25 11.67 -19.76
C PHE A 200 -14.34 11.16 -20.88
N THR A 201 -13.04 11.37 -20.75
CA THR A 201 -12.05 10.72 -21.62
C THR A 201 -11.63 9.41 -20.95
N PRO A 202 -11.83 8.23 -21.58
CA PRO A 202 -11.34 6.96 -21.04
C PRO A 202 -9.84 7.02 -20.76
N ALA A 203 -9.38 6.22 -19.80
CA ALA A 203 -7.96 6.13 -19.49
C ALA A 203 -7.15 5.82 -20.76
N THR A 204 -6.01 6.51 -20.90
CA THR A 204 -5.06 6.31 -22.01
C THR A 204 -3.89 5.40 -21.64
N GLU A 205 -3.88 4.92 -20.40
CA GLU A 205 -2.87 4.04 -19.83
C GLU A 205 -3.58 2.97 -18.99
N ALA A 206 -2.87 1.90 -18.65
CA ALA A 206 -3.39 0.88 -17.73
C ALA A 206 -3.84 1.55 -16.42
N PHE A 207 -4.90 1.02 -15.81
CA PHE A 207 -5.21 1.41 -14.45
C PHE A 207 -4.00 1.10 -13.59
N PRO A 208 -3.66 2.01 -12.66
CA PRO A 208 -2.70 1.65 -11.67
C PRO A 208 -3.26 0.40 -10.97
N ASN A 209 -2.51 -0.69 -11.02
CA ASN A 209 -2.59 -1.65 -9.93
C ASN A 209 -2.49 -0.80 -8.65
N PRO A 210 -3.24 -1.07 -7.57
CA PRO A 210 -2.83 -0.48 -6.31
C PRO A 210 -1.40 -0.95 -6.14
N GLU A 211 -0.49 0.00 -6.35
CA GLU A 211 0.89 -0.34 -6.64
C GLU A 211 1.33 -1.27 -5.52
N PRO A 212 2.09 -2.35 -5.81
CA PRO A 212 2.91 -2.91 -4.75
C PRO A 212 3.55 -1.70 -4.07
N PHE A 213 3.25 -1.42 -2.80
CA PHE A 213 3.76 -0.19 -2.16
C PHE A 213 5.24 -0.14 -2.47
N VAL A 214 5.62 0.83 -3.31
CA VAL A 214 6.98 0.92 -3.78
C VAL A 214 7.70 1.65 -2.67
N CYS A 215 8.63 0.94 -2.05
CA CYS A 215 9.46 1.50 -1.01
C CYS A 215 10.43 2.46 -1.70
N TYR A 216 10.40 3.71 -1.29
CA TYR A 216 11.33 4.71 -1.79
C TYR A 216 12.18 5.21 -0.65
N SER A 217 13.47 4.95 -0.73
CA SER A 217 14.47 5.55 0.15
C SER A 217 15.29 6.55 -0.64
N ASN A 218 15.28 7.82 -0.22
CA ASN A 218 15.99 8.92 -0.90
C ASN A 218 15.70 9.01 -2.41
N GLY A 219 14.46 8.74 -2.82
CA GLY A 219 14.04 8.77 -4.23
C GLY A 219 14.50 7.59 -5.08
N VAL A 220 15.08 6.56 -4.46
CA VAL A 220 15.47 5.30 -5.10
C VAL A 220 14.47 4.22 -4.73
N ASN A 221 14.01 3.42 -5.70
CA ASN A 221 13.17 2.25 -5.45
C ASN A 221 14.01 1.19 -4.72
N THR A 222 13.61 0.85 -3.50
CA THR A 222 14.33 -0.06 -2.61
C THR A 222 13.59 -1.37 -2.33
N GLY A 223 12.44 -1.58 -2.97
CA GLY A 223 11.67 -2.82 -2.87
C GLY A 223 10.23 -2.68 -3.35
N THR A 224 9.56 -3.83 -3.47
CA THR A 224 8.13 -3.94 -3.80
C THR A 224 7.41 -4.72 -2.71
N VAL A 225 6.36 -4.16 -2.10
CA VAL A 225 5.40 -4.94 -1.29
C VAL A 225 4.57 -5.78 -2.24
N SER A 226 4.46 -7.11 -2.06
CA SER A 226 3.68 -7.94 -2.99
C SER A 226 2.24 -7.43 -3.14
N ALA A 227 1.58 -7.74 -4.27
CA ALA A 227 0.17 -7.41 -4.53
C ALA A 227 -0.76 -7.80 -3.35
N ASN A 228 -0.33 -8.79 -2.57
CA ASN A 228 -1.01 -9.31 -1.39
C ASN A 228 -0.90 -8.43 -0.12
N GLY A 229 -0.30 -7.24 -0.21
CA GLY A 229 -0.08 -6.35 0.92
C GLY A 229 0.98 -6.84 1.90
N THR A 230 1.81 -7.82 1.51
CA THR A 230 2.92 -8.34 2.34
C THR A 230 4.27 -8.13 1.66
N GLY A 231 5.27 -7.61 2.37
CA GLY A 231 6.59 -7.40 1.78
C GLY A 231 7.49 -6.49 2.59
N TRP A 232 8.74 -6.37 2.15
CA TRP A 232 9.83 -5.74 2.87
C TRP A 232 10.32 -4.48 2.17
N CYS A 233 10.46 -3.40 2.93
CA CYS A 233 11.14 -2.18 2.49
C CYS A 233 12.53 -2.12 3.10
N GLU A 234 13.56 -2.39 2.30
CA GLU A 234 14.91 -1.91 2.61
C GLU A 234 14.99 -0.42 2.27
N PRO A 235 15.87 0.40 2.87
CA PRO A 235 16.54 0.23 4.14
C PRO A 235 15.63 0.59 5.34
N GLU A 236 14.35 0.89 5.10
CA GLU A 236 13.41 1.30 6.16
C GLU A 236 13.13 0.21 7.20
N ASN A 237 13.57 -1.03 6.98
CA ASN A 237 13.35 -2.19 7.86
C ASN A 237 11.87 -2.34 8.25
N ALA A 238 10.97 -2.08 7.30
CA ALA A 238 9.53 -2.14 7.51
C ALA A 238 8.97 -3.37 6.79
N TYR A 239 8.17 -4.15 7.53
CA TYR A 239 7.40 -5.26 6.97
C TYR A 239 5.93 -4.85 6.88
N TYR A 240 5.36 -4.90 5.70
CA TYR A 240 3.96 -4.55 5.48
C TYR A 240 3.08 -5.79 5.61
N VAL A 241 1.91 -5.66 6.22
CA VAL A 241 0.83 -6.66 6.16
C VAL A 241 -0.48 -5.92 5.90
N GLN A 242 -1.14 -6.24 4.77
CA GLN A 242 -2.40 -5.60 4.32
C GLN A 242 -2.34 -4.06 4.31
N GLY A 243 -1.21 -3.50 3.88
CA GLY A 243 -1.01 -2.03 3.80
C GLY A 243 -0.75 -1.35 5.15
N LEU A 244 -0.70 -2.11 6.25
CA LEU A 244 -0.24 -1.61 7.55
C LEU A 244 1.27 -1.84 7.67
N ALA A 245 2.03 -0.77 7.94
CA ALA A 245 3.43 -0.91 8.30
C ALA A 245 3.53 -1.56 9.68
N THR A 246 4.18 -2.72 9.76
CA THR A 246 4.47 -3.43 11.01
C THR A 246 5.97 -3.45 11.24
N ALA A 247 6.40 -3.17 12.48
CA ALA A 247 7.80 -3.32 12.87
C ALA A 247 8.16 -4.80 13.01
N LEU A 248 9.42 -5.10 12.74
CA LEU A 248 9.93 -6.45 12.60
C LEU A 248 10.10 -7.23 13.91
N PRO A 249 9.96 -8.57 13.85
CA PRO A 249 10.55 -9.46 14.84
C PRO A 249 12.08 -9.56 14.67
N GLN A 250 12.81 -9.13 15.71
CA GLN A 250 14.11 -9.64 16.17
C GLN A 250 15.44 -9.39 15.44
N SER A 251 15.55 -8.46 14.49
CA SER A 251 16.87 -7.84 14.20
C SER A 251 16.74 -6.42 13.67
N GLY A 252 17.44 -5.46 14.27
CA GLY A 252 17.50 -4.07 13.82
C GLY A 252 17.29 -3.04 14.93
N THR A 253 17.66 -1.78 14.66
CA THR A 253 17.52 -0.64 15.57
C THR A 253 16.78 0.49 14.84
N GLY A 254 15.75 1.08 15.44
CA GLY A 254 14.95 2.11 14.75
C GLY A 254 13.78 2.68 15.56
N ILE A 255 13.14 3.71 15.01
CA ILE A 255 11.98 4.40 15.61
C ILE A 255 10.68 3.85 14.99
N ASN A 256 9.67 3.54 15.80
CA ASN A 256 8.32 3.26 15.35
C ASN A 256 7.32 4.05 16.20
N THR A 257 6.51 4.90 15.57
CA THR A 257 5.56 5.80 16.23
C THR A 257 6.22 6.64 17.33
N THR A 258 6.01 6.30 18.59
CA THR A 258 6.53 7.01 19.77
C THR A 258 7.61 6.22 20.51
N GLU A 259 8.12 5.14 19.91
CA GLU A 259 9.02 4.19 20.57
C GLU A 259 10.31 3.99 19.76
N PHE A 260 11.41 3.75 20.46
CA PHE A 260 12.71 3.42 19.90
C PHE A 260 13.08 2.00 20.26
N TYR A 261 13.45 1.22 19.25
CA TYR A 261 13.65 -0.21 19.34
C TYR A 261 15.10 -0.58 19.07
N GLU A 262 15.57 -1.62 19.75
CA GLU A 262 16.77 -2.36 19.41
C GLU A 262 16.47 -3.86 19.52
N ASN A 263 16.74 -4.60 18.46
CA ASN A 263 16.58 -6.06 18.36
C ASN A 263 15.21 -6.56 18.84
N GLY A 264 14.16 -5.81 18.52
CA GLY A 264 12.78 -6.13 18.87
C GLY A 264 12.36 -5.77 20.31
N ALA A 265 13.22 -5.10 21.09
CA ALA A 265 12.88 -4.56 22.40
C ALA A 265 12.76 -3.03 22.34
N VAL A 266 11.74 -2.48 23.01
CA VAL A 266 11.63 -1.03 23.24
C VAL A 266 12.71 -0.63 24.25
N ILE A 267 13.64 0.23 23.82
CA ILE A 267 14.73 0.74 24.65
C ILE A 267 14.69 2.26 24.85
N GLY A 268 13.76 2.95 24.19
CA GLY A 268 13.55 4.38 24.36
C GLY A 268 12.19 4.84 23.83
N SER A 269 11.89 6.11 24.02
CA SER A 269 10.73 6.80 23.46
C SER A 269 11.16 7.85 22.45
N TYR A 270 10.35 8.04 21.40
CA TYR A 270 10.49 9.10 20.42
C TYR A 270 9.38 10.13 20.62
N ASP A 271 9.75 11.40 20.70
CA ASP A 271 8.82 12.50 20.98
C ASP A 271 8.01 12.98 19.76
N GLY A 272 8.27 12.43 18.57
CA GLY A 272 7.65 12.88 17.33
C GLY A 272 8.24 14.18 16.76
N ALA A 273 9.16 14.82 17.49
CA ALA A 273 9.76 16.13 17.18
C ALA A 273 11.28 16.06 16.95
N GLY A 274 11.86 14.86 16.90
CA GLY A 274 13.25 14.64 16.56
C GLY A 274 14.15 14.21 17.72
N THR A 275 13.60 13.84 18.88
CA THR A 275 14.40 13.39 20.03
C THR A 275 14.03 11.99 20.47
N VAL A 276 15.03 11.12 20.59
CA VAL A 276 14.91 9.82 21.27
C VAL A 276 15.43 9.94 22.70
N THR A 277 14.59 9.56 23.67
CA THR A 277 15.00 9.42 25.08
C THR A 277 15.14 7.96 25.43
N PHE A 278 16.34 7.53 25.81
CA PHE A 278 16.59 6.15 26.24
C PHE A 278 15.94 5.89 27.60
N THR A 279 15.16 4.82 27.66
CA THR A 279 14.55 4.28 28.89
C THR A 279 15.35 3.08 29.43
N SER A 280 16.21 2.50 28.60
CA SER A 280 17.21 1.50 28.98
C SER A 280 18.50 1.69 28.18
N SER A 281 19.63 1.24 28.72
CA SER A 281 20.91 1.28 28.00
C SER A 281 20.85 0.34 26.79
N PRO A 282 21.28 0.77 25.59
CA PRO A 282 21.38 -0.11 24.44
C PRO A 282 22.45 -1.19 24.64
N SER A 283 22.49 -2.19 23.76
CA SER A 283 23.47 -3.28 23.81
C SER A 283 24.88 -2.83 23.40
N ALA A 284 25.90 -3.62 23.73
CA ALA A 284 27.28 -3.38 23.27
C ALA A 284 27.45 -3.51 21.74
N SER A 285 26.49 -4.15 21.05
CA SER A 285 26.45 -4.26 19.59
C SER A 285 25.66 -3.14 18.90
N PHE A 286 25.14 -2.18 19.67
CA PHE A 286 24.34 -1.09 19.16
C PHE A 286 25.16 -0.22 18.20
N ASN A 287 24.68 -0.08 16.97
CA ASN A 287 25.26 0.81 15.97
C ASN A 287 24.11 1.55 15.29
N TYR A 288 23.97 2.84 15.58
CA TYR A 288 22.88 3.66 15.05
C TYR A 288 23.38 4.95 14.44
N THR A 289 22.92 5.26 13.23
CA THR A 289 23.27 6.48 12.50
C THR A 289 21.99 7.16 12.06
N ASN A 290 21.74 8.36 12.60
CA ASN A 290 20.65 9.20 12.15
C ASN A 290 21.00 10.67 12.44
N ASN A 291 21.19 11.45 11.37
CA ASN A 291 21.62 12.84 11.47
C ASN A 291 20.48 13.79 11.88
N GLU A 292 19.23 13.35 11.74
CA GLU A 292 18.04 14.17 11.99
C GLU A 292 17.46 13.95 13.40
N VAL A 293 18.06 13.08 14.20
CA VAL A 293 17.55 12.72 15.53
C VAL A 293 18.56 13.07 16.62
N GLY A 294 18.13 13.80 17.63
CA GLY A 294 18.87 14.01 18.88
C GLY A 294 18.62 12.87 19.87
N PHE A 295 19.58 12.62 20.76
CA PHE A 295 19.48 11.53 21.73
C PHE A 295 19.66 12.02 23.15
N VAL A 296 18.88 11.47 24.07
CA VAL A 296 18.95 11.79 25.49
C VAL A 296 19.11 10.52 26.31
N PHE A 297 20.19 10.44 27.05
CA PHE A 297 20.40 9.46 28.11
C PHE A 297 20.05 10.11 29.46
N SER A 298 19.19 9.44 30.21
CA SER A 298 18.75 9.88 31.53
C SER A 298 18.61 8.69 32.49
N HIS A 299 18.42 8.98 33.78
CA HIS A 299 18.14 7.96 34.79
C HIS A 299 19.19 6.83 34.88
N GLY A 300 20.47 7.14 34.61
CA GLY A 300 21.58 6.18 34.70
C GLY A 300 21.76 5.29 33.47
N THR A 301 21.01 5.52 32.39
CA THR A 301 21.27 4.87 31.10
C THR A 301 22.62 5.33 30.53
N SER A 302 23.30 4.47 29.80
CA SER A 302 24.62 4.76 29.26
C SER A 302 24.80 4.17 27.87
N LEU A 303 25.56 4.85 27.01
CA LEU A 303 26.04 4.26 25.76
C LEU A 303 27.22 3.33 26.13
N PRO A 304 27.09 2.00 25.98
CA PRO A 304 28.11 1.06 26.47
C PRO A 304 29.35 1.01 25.57
N SER A 305 30.43 0.44 26.10
CA SER A 305 31.62 0.13 25.31
C SER A 305 31.29 -0.80 24.15
N GLY A 306 31.81 -0.49 22.96
CA GLY A 306 31.52 -1.21 21.71
C GLY A 306 30.34 -0.67 20.91
N ALA A 307 29.46 0.14 21.54
CA ALA A 307 28.36 0.78 20.84
C ALA A 307 28.81 2.07 20.12
N SER A 308 28.16 2.37 19.01
CA SER A 308 28.35 3.62 18.27
C SER A 308 27.04 4.33 17.97
N LEU A 309 27.08 5.66 18.05
CA LEU A 309 25.94 6.54 17.78
C LEU A 309 26.41 7.73 16.95
N THR A 310 25.79 7.96 15.79
CA THR A 310 26.12 9.07 14.89
C THR A 310 24.92 9.98 14.69
N THR A 311 25.09 11.28 14.95
CA THR A 311 24.04 12.30 14.80
C THR A 311 24.59 13.72 14.63
N SER A 312 23.88 14.60 13.91
CA SER A 312 24.14 16.04 13.89
C SER A 312 23.30 16.85 14.88
N ASN A 313 22.22 16.29 15.44
CA ASN A 313 21.34 16.97 16.41
C ASN A 313 21.82 16.84 17.87
N GLY A 314 22.90 16.09 18.07
CA GLY A 314 23.61 16.01 19.35
C GLY A 314 23.07 14.95 20.31
N VAL A 315 23.90 14.63 21.31
CA VAL A 315 23.60 13.65 22.35
C VAL A 315 23.69 14.33 23.70
N THR A 316 22.67 14.18 24.55
CA THR A 316 22.67 14.74 25.90
C THR A 316 22.67 13.63 26.93
N PHE A 317 23.60 13.67 27.87
CA PHE A 317 23.64 12.82 29.05
C PHE A 317 23.24 13.66 30.27
N ASN A 318 22.27 13.18 31.04
CA ASN A 318 21.76 13.87 32.23
C ASN A 318 21.90 13.00 33.48
N GLY A 319 22.19 13.64 34.62
CA GLY A 319 22.25 12.95 35.92
C GLY A 319 23.37 11.91 35.95
N SER A 320 23.13 10.70 36.43
CA SER A 320 24.15 9.64 36.53
C SER A 320 24.44 8.88 35.22
N SER A 321 24.01 9.41 34.07
CA SER A 321 24.17 8.79 32.75
C SER A 321 25.58 9.00 32.20
N GLY A 322 26.07 8.09 31.35
CA GLY A 322 27.45 8.21 30.83
C GLY A 322 27.66 7.68 29.42
N ASN A 323 28.75 8.14 28.80
CA ASN A 323 29.24 7.60 27.53
C ASN A 323 30.46 6.71 27.78
N PHE A 324 30.39 5.45 27.35
CA PHE A 324 31.52 4.51 27.25
C PHE A 324 31.77 4.04 25.80
N GLY A 325 30.90 4.43 24.87
CA GLY A 325 30.95 4.05 23.46
C GLY A 325 31.58 5.13 22.59
N THR A 326 31.18 5.17 21.32
CA THR A 326 31.60 6.23 20.38
C THR A 326 30.40 7.07 19.96
N VAL A 327 30.46 8.37 20.26
CA VAL A 327 29.52 9.37 19.74
C VAL A 327 30.19 10.11 18.59
N THR A 328 29.57 10.13 17.41
CA THR A 328 29.97 10.98 16.29
C THR A 328 28.93 12.08 16.12
N GLY A 329 29.26 13.26 16.64
CA GLY A 329 28.32 14.36 16.89
C GLY A 329 28.66 15.12 18.16
N ASN A 330 28.01 16.26 18.39
CA ASN A 330 28.18 17.02 19.63
C ASN A 330 27.56 16.26 20.82
N ALA A 331 28.21 16.29 21.98
CA ALA A 331 27.72 15.65 23.20
C ALA A 331 27.66 16.64 24.35
N THR A 332 26.53 16.72 25.05
CA THR A 332 26.35 17.56 26.23
C THR A 332 26.18 16.70 27.47
N PHE A 333 26.88 17.03 28.54
CA PHE A 333 26.91 16.31 29.81
C PHE A 333 26.43 17.25 30.91
N ASN A 334 25.23 17.01 31.45
CA ASN A 334 24.62 17.84 32.48
C ASN A 334 24.63 17.17 33.85
N GLY A 335 24.97 17.93 34.90
CA GLY A 335 25.01 17.44 36.28
C GLY A 335 26.18 16.47 36.52
N ASP A 336 25.88 15.30 37.08
CA ASP A 336 26.87 14.26 37.41
C ASP A 336 27.21 13.31 36.24
N SER A 337 26.80 13.65 35.02
CA SER A 337 27.03 12.79 33.85
C SER A 337 28.48 12.86 33.40
N TYR A 338 28.98 11.78 32.80
CA TYR A 338 30.42 11.64 32.53
C TYR A 338 30.72 11.02 31.17
N ASN A 339 31.94 11.24 30.68
CA ASN A 339 32.45 10.65 29.44
C ASN A 339 33.71 9.82 29.70
N ASN A 340 33.62 8.52 29.46
CA ASN A 340 34.74 7.57 29.41
C ASN A 340 34.88 6.92 28.01
N GLY A 341 34.11 7.40 27.03
CA GLY A 341 34.13 6.97 25.64
C GLY A 341 34.71 8.03 24.70
N THR A 342 34.51 7.82 23.40
CA THR A 342 34.96 8.75 22.36
C THR A 342 33.82 9.68 21.95
N VAL A 343 34.13 10.97 21.79
CA VAL A 343 33.23 11.97 21.19
C VAL A 343 33.94 12.60 19.99
N ASN A 344 33.54 12.22 18.78
CA ASN A 344 34.00 12.79 17.51
C ASN A 344 33.15 14.00 17.14
N GLY A 345 33.19 15.03 17.99
CA GLY A 345 32.43 16.27 17.90
C GLY A 345 32.80 17.18 19.07
N THR A 346 31.96 18.15 19.42
CA THR A 346 32.23 19.03 20.56
C THR A 346 31.59 18.47 21.83
N PRO A 347 32.37 18.08 22.85
CA PRO A 347 31.84 17.79 24.17
C PRO A 347 31.58 19.09 24.97
N ILE A 348 30.43 19.19 25.62
CA ILE A 348 29.99 20.33 26.45
C ILE A 348 29.64 19.80 27.84
N TYR A 349 30.18 20.40 28.90
CA TYR A 349 29.91 19.98 30.28
C TYR A 349 29.23 21.11 31.07
N ASN A 350 28.01 20.87 31.55
CA ASN A 350 27.20 21.80 32.33
C ASN A 350 26.93 21.24 33.73
N GLY A 351 27.80 21.54 34.71
CA GLY A 351 27.64 21.04 36.08
C GLY A 351 28.92 21.18 36.90
N LEU A 352 28.86 20.86 38.21
CA LEU A 352 29.97 20.98 39.16
C LEU A 352 30.98 19.80 39.11
N THR A 353 30.66 18.72 38.38
CA THR A 353 31.30 17.40 38.51
C THR A 353 31.40 16.65 37.17
N GLY A 354 31.54 17.36 36.04
CA GLY A 354 31.87 16.69 34.78
C GLY A 354 33.26 16.05 34.86
N TYR A 355 33.33 14.72 34.75
CA TYR A 355 34.59 13.96 34.74
C TYR A 355 34.93 13.51 33.33
N THR A 356 36.15 13.82 32.90
CA THR A 356 36.79 13.18 31.74
C THR A 356 38.01 12.44 32.26
N SER A 357 38.17 11.17 31.86
CA SER A 357 39.42 10.43 32.07
C SER A 357 39.95 10.01 30.72
N ASP A 358 41.21 10.34 30.44
CA ASP A 358 41.93 9.74 29.32
C ASP A 358 42.59 8.42 29.77
N TRP A 359 43.12 7.66 28.82
CA TRP A 359 43.81 6.38 29.06
C TRP A 359 45.06 6.50 29.97
N LEU A 360 45.45 7.72 30.37
CA LEU A 360 46.56 8.00 31.27
C LEU A 360 46.10 8.24 32.72
N GLY A 361 44.79 8.26 33.00
CA GLY A 361 44.25 8.32 34.35
C GLY A 361 44.30 9.70 35.00
N GLU A 362 44.44 10.78 34.22
CA GLU A 362 44.32 12.14 34.76
C GLU A 362 42.85 12.57 34.84
N VAL A 363 42.41 12.95 36.05
CA VAL A 363 41.04 13.36 36.35
C VAL A 363 40.96 14.89 36.33
N TYR A 364 40.22 15.46 35.39
CA TYR A 364 39.98 16.90 35.33
C TYR A 364 38.63 17.24 35.98
N PHE A 365 38.65 18.10 37.01
CA PHE A 365 37.45 18.66 37.66
C PHE A 365 37.18 20.05 37.08
N ILE A 366 35.99 20.28 36.50
CA ILE A 366 35.58 21.61 36.04
C ILE A 366 34.64 22.23 37.07
N GLY A 367 35.20 23.10 37.91
CA GLY A 367 34.43 23.98 38.78
C GLY A 367 33.99 25.24 38.03
N GLY A 368 32.73 25.29 37.61
CA GLY A 368 31.93 26.52 37.66
C GLY A 368 31.77 27.40 36.43
N GLN A 369 32.41 27.18 35.27
CA GLN A 369 32.06 27.85 33.99
C GLN A 369 32.35 26.95 32.77
N PRO A 370 31.62 27.12 31.65
CA PRO A 370 31.74 26.23 30.48
C PRO A 370 33.13 26.40 29.84
N THR A 371 33.95 25.34 29.87
CA THR A 371 35.17 25.28 29.05
C THR A 371 34.92 24.35 27.88
N THR A 372 35.05 24.87 26.67
CA THR A 372 35.14 24.05 25.47
C THR A 372 36.50 23.32 25.50
N LEU A 373 36.49 22.00 25.61
CA LEU A 373 37.68 21.19 25.36
C LEU A 373 37.85 21.04 23.84
N ASP A 374 39.07 21.16 23.34
CA ASP A 374 39.36 20.88 21.93
C ASP A 374 39.25 19.37 21.64
N SER A 375 39.35 18.97 20.37
CA SER A 375 39.27 17.58 19.92
C SER A 375 40.39 16.67 20.46
N SER A 376 41.36 17.21 21.21
CA SER A 376 42.41 16.48 21.92
C SER A 376 42.18 16.39 23.43
N GLY A 377 41.08 16.95 23.96
CA GLY A 377 40.79 16.96 25.40
C GLY A 377 41.60 18.00 26.19
N SER A 378 42.29 18.92 25.52
CA SER A 378 42.99 20.03 26.19
C SER A 378 42.10 21.27 26.30
N GLY A 379 42.05 21.86 27.49
CA GLY A 379 41.36 23.11 27.78
C GLY A 379 42.33 24.17 28.32
N VAL A 380 42.14 25.43 27.92
CA VAL A 380 42.90 26.57 28.47
C VAL A 380 42.14 27.14 29.68
N TRP A 381 42.80 27.13 30.84
CA TRP A 381 42.29 27.76 32.07
C TRP A 381 42.46 29.29 31.98
N ASN A 382 41.36 30.03 31.83
CA ASN A 382 41.34 31.48 31.98
C ASN A 382 40.83 31.84 33.37
N GLY A 383 41.73 31.90 34.35
CA GLY A 383 41.42 32.33 35.70
C GLY A 383 41.19 33.84 35.81
N GLN A 384 40.10 34.22 36.46
CA GLN A 384 40.05 35.38 37.36
C GLN A 384 39.60 34.93 38.74
#